data_AF-A0A1S2QUU4-F1
#
_entry.id   AF-A0A1S2QUU4-F1
#
_cell.length_a   1.000
_cell.length_b   1.000
_cell.length_c   1.000
_cell.angle_alpha   90.00
_cell.angle_beta   90.00
_cell.angle_gamma   90.00
#
_symmetry.space_group_name_H-M   'P 1'
#
loop_
_entity.id
_entity.type
_entity.pdbx_description
1 polymer ?
#
loop_
_entity_poly.entity_id
_entity_poly.type
_entity_poly.pdbx_seq_one_letter_code
_entity_poly.pdbx_strand_id
1 'polypeptide(L)'
;MEFQKITHEEEKSFPAFNNHLEAREYFKQYYMDHFTYKNKKEKGGQEIFSYVLVLNAEAYRSGQEKLARFEMVDGTDFSASFQTIDIYEDGSIYIYR
;
A
#
# COMPACT_ATOMS: atom_id res chain seq x y z
N MET A 1 -13.95 -2.84 10.50
CA MET A 1 -13.20 -3.94 9.87
C MET A 1 -11.75 -3.68 10.19
N GLU A 2 -11.06 -4.62 10.82
CA GLU A 2 -9.61 -4.51 11.01
C GLU A 2 -8.95 -5.22 9.83
N PHE A 3 -8.17 -4.49 9.03
CA PHE A 3 -7.40 -5.09 7.95
C PHE A 3 -6.07 -5.59 8.50
N GLN A 4 -5.66 -6.78 8.05
CA GLN A 4 -4.34 -7.32 8.31
C GLN A 4 -3.44 -7.13 7.08
N LYS A 5 -2.13 -7.32 7.24
CA LYS A 5 -1.21 -7.36 6.10
C LYS A 5 -1.68 -8.45 5.14
N ILE A 6 -1.71 -8.11 3.85
CA ILE A 6 -1.93 -9.07 2.78
C ILE A 6 -0.84 -10.12 2.87
N THR A 7 -1.27 -11.36 3.05
CA THR A 7 -0.41 -12.53 3.11
C THR A 7 -0.03 -12.99 1.71
N HIS A 8 1.03 -13.78 1.62
CA HIS A 8 1.42 -14.38 0.35
C HIS A 8 0.36 -15.33 -0.21
N GLU A 9 -0.49 -15.92 0.63
CA GLU A 9 -1.56 -16.80 0.16
C GLU A 9 -2.73 -16.01 -0.44
N GLU A 10 -3.10 -14.88 0.18
CA GLU A 10 -4.08 -13.95 -0.39
C GLU A 10 -3.59 -13.36 -1.72
N GLU A 11 -2.30 -13.01 -1.82
CA GLU A 11 -1.69 -12.51 -3.06
C GLU A 11 -1.87 -13.48 -4.24
N LYS A 12 -1.78 -14.79 -4.02
CA LYS A 12 -1.99 -15.80 -5.07
C LYS A 12 -3.44 -15.89 -5.56
N SER A 13 -4.38 -15.41 -4.76
CA SER A 13 -5.81 -15.41 -5.10
C SER A 13 -6.23 -14.20 -5.94
N PHE A 14 -5.32 -13.24 -6.14
CA PHE A 14 -5.60 -12.07 -6.95
C PHE A 14 -5.75 -12.44 -8.42
N PRO A 15 -6.73 -11.83 -9.13
CA PRO A 15 -6.85 -12.02 -10.56
C PRO A 15 -5.63 -11.41 -11.27
N ALA A 16 -5.37 -11.87 -12.49
CA ALA A 16 -4.46 -11.14 -13.37
C ALA A 16 -5.15 -9.85 -13.84
N PHE A 17 -4.45 -8.72 -13.73
CA PHE A 17 -4.91 -7.42 -14.19
C PHE A 17 -4.24 -7.08 -15.51
N ASN A 18 -4.94 -6.39 -16.40
CA ASN A 18 -4.37 -5.97 -17.69
C ASN A 18 -3.62 -4.64 -17.60
N ASN A 19 -3.90 -3.86 -16.55
CA ASN A 19 -3.30 -2.56 -16.33
C ASN A 19 -3.43 -2.12 -14.87
N HIS A 20 -2.68 -1.07 -14.53
CA HIS A 20 -2.69 -0.50 -13.18
C HIS A 20 -4.07 0.02 -12.70
N LEU A 21 -4.96 0.45 -13.61
CA LEU A 21 -6.29 0.95 -13.23
C LEU A 21 -7.18 -0.19 -12.75
N GLU A 22 -7.19 -1.33 -13.45
CA GLU A 22 -7.94 -2.51 -13.02
C GLU A 22 -7.49 -3.01 -11.65
N ALA A 23 -6.17 -3.12 -11.46
CA ALA A 23 -5.60 -3.50 -10.17
C ALA A 23 -5.98 -2.49 -9.07
N ARG A 24 -5.85 -1.19 -9.34
CA ARG A 24 -6.24 -0.11 -8.40
C ARG A 24 -7.71 -0.22 -8.01
N GLU A 25 -8.61 -0.42 -8.97
CA GLU A 25 -10.05 -0.52 -8.71
C GLU A 25 -10.38 -1.77 -7.87
N TYR A 26 -9.71 -2.89 -8.10
CA TYR A 26 -9.85 -4.09 -7.26
C TYR A 26 -9.50 -3.80 -5.79
N PHE A 27 -8.33 -3.19 -5.54
CA PHE A 27 -7.94 -2.82 -4.17
C PHE A 27 -8.88 -1.76 -3.58
N LYS A 28 -9.31 -0.76 -4.36
CA LYS A 28 -10.21 0.28 -3.88
C LYS A 28 -11.59 -0.26 -3.52
N GLN A 29 -12.11 -1.24 -4.26
CA GLN A 29 -13.39 -1.88 -3.94
C GLN A 29 -13.31 -2.71 -2.66
N TYR A 30 -12.20 -3.43 -2.44
CA TYR A 30 -12.06 -4.30 -1.27
C TYR A 30 -11.69 -3.53 0.01
N TYR A 31 -10.73 -2.62 -0.08
CA TYR A 31 -10.16 -1.90 1.06
C TYR A 31 -10.73 -0.49 1.26
N MET A 32 -11.53 0.00 0.32
CA MET A 32 -12.20 1.30 0.39
C MET A 32 -11.22 2.43 0.75
N ASP A 33 -11.45 3.16 1.83
CA ASP A 33 -10.64 4.32 2.21
C ASP A 33 -9.33 3.96 2.92
N HIS A 34 -9.11 2.67 3.20
CA HIS A 34 -7.83 2.20 3.74
C HIS A 34 -6.76 2.09 2.66
N PHE A 35 -7.14 2.03 1.38
CA PHE A 35 -6.19 1.99 0.25
C PHE A 35 -6.03 3.39 -0.35
N THR A 36 -4.86 3.98 -0.12
CA THR A 36 -4.57 5.38 -0.47
C THR A 36 -3.36 5.48 -1.39
N TYR A 37 -3.45 6.33 -2.42
CA TYR A 37 -2.33 6.64 -3.29
C TYR A 37 -1.24 7.41 -2.53
N LYS A 38 0.02 6.97 -2.66
CA LYS A 38 1.17 7.60 -2.01
C LYS A 38 1.95 8.47 -2.98
N ASN A 39 2.47 7.86 -4.04
CA ASN A 39 3.25 8.54 -5.06
C ASN A 39 3.40 7.68 -6.31
N LYS A 40 4.00 8.28 -7.34
CA LYS A 40 4.45 7.61 -8.56
C LYS A 40 5.96 7.70 -8.62
N LYS A 41 6.61 6.64 -9.09
CA LYS A 41 8.04 6.58 -9.34
C LYS A 41 8.29 5.93 -10.69
N GLU A 42 9.39 6.30 -11.33
CA GLU A 42 9.87 5.66 -12.55
C GLU A 42 11.01 4.70 -12.19
N LYS A 43 10.98 3.48 -12.72
CA LYS A 43 12.08 2.52 -12.57
C LYS A 43 12.29 1.77 -13.88
N GLY A 44 13.44 1.97 -14.52
CA GLY A 44 13.76 1.30 -15.78
C GLY A 44 12.86 1.71 -16.94
N GLY A 45 12.38 2.97 -16.96
CA GLY A 45 11.47 3.46 -17.99
C GLY A 45 10.01 3.03 -17.84
N GLN A 46 9.66 2.35 -16.74
CA GLN A 46 8.30 1.94 -16.42
C GLN A 46 7.76 2.76 -15.25
N GLU A 47 6.50 3.20 -15.35
CA GLU A 47 5.83 3.88 -14.25
C GLU A 47 5.36 2.86 -13.20
N ILE A 48 5.58 3.20 -11.92
CA ILE A 48 5.14 2.41 -10.78
C ILE A 48 4.30 3.32 -9.88
N PHE A 49 3.08 2.90 -9.61
CA PHE A 49 2.13 3.59 -8.74
C PHE A 49 2.19 2.95 -7.35
N SER A 50 2.71 3.67 -6.37
CA SER A 50 2.80 3.20 -5.00
C SER A 50 1.57 3.65 -4.20
N TYR A 51 1.00 2.69 -3.49
CA TYR A 51 -0.14 2.86 -2.60
C TYR A 51 0.22 2.40 -1.19
N VAL A 52 -0.56 2.87 -0.23
CA VAL A 52 -0.51 2.44 1.16
C VAL A 52 -1.86 1.85 1.53
N LEU A 53 -1.84 0.61 2.02
CA LEU A 53 -2.95 0.01 2.74
C LEU A 53 -2.78 0.30 4.24
N VAL A 54 -3.65 1.13 4.79
CA VAL A 54 -3.64 1.53 6.20
C VAL A 54 -4.35 0.49 7.05
N LEU A 55 -3.60 -0.19 7.92
CA LEU A 55 -4.08 -1.26 8.80
C LEU A 55 -4.50 -0.71 10.17
N ASN A 56 -3.76 0.30 10.66
CA ASN A 56 -4.08 1.05 11.86
C ASN A 56 -3.94 2.55 11.58
N ALA A 57 -5.07 3.24 11.42
CA ALA A 57 -5.09 4.66 11.04
C ALA A 57 -4.47 5.59 12.09
N GLU A 58 -4.63 5.28 13.38
CA GLU A 58 -4.08 6.10 14.46
C GLU A 58 -2.56 6.01 14.51
N ALA A 59 -2.02 4.78 14.51
CA ALA A 59 -0.58 4.54 14.49
C ALA A 59 0.07 5.09 13.21
N TYR A 60 -0.59 4.92 12.05
CA TYR A 60 -0.11 5.46 10.78
C TYR A 60 -0.06 6.99 10.80
N ARG A 61 -1.15 7.65 11.21
CA ARG A 61 -1.22 9.11 11.30
C ARG A 61 -0.18 9.66 12.29
N SER A 62 -0.12 9.08 13.49
CA SER A 62 0.85 9.48 14.52
C SER A 62 2.29 9.35 14.03
N GLY A 63 2.62 8.25 13.33
CA GLY A 63 3.94 8.06 12.73
C GLY A 63 4.23 9.06 11.61
N GLN A 64 3.28 9.32 10.70
CA GLN A 64 3.43 10.34 9.66
C GLN A 64 3.67 11.74 10.24
N GLU A 65 2.91 12.12 11.27
CA GLU A 65 3.03 13.41 11.94
C GLU A 65 4.38 13.56 12.65
N LYS A 66 4.85 12.53 13.36
CA LYS A 66 6.17 12.51 14.00
C LYS A 66 7.30 12.61 12.97
N LEU A 67 7.22 11.87 11.86
CA LEU A 67 8.19 11.97 10.77
C LEU A 67 8.25 13.40 10.20
N ALA A 68 7.10 14.03 9.98
CA ALA A 68 7.02 15.39 9.47
C ALA A 68 7.64 16.43 10.42
N ARG A 69 7.66 16.15 11.73
CA ARG A 69 8.29 17.00 12.76
C ARG A 69 9.73 16.59 13.12
N PHE A 70 10.31 15.62 12.40
CA PHE A 70 11.63 15.05 12.71
C PHE A 70 11.73 14.46 14.14
N GLU A 71 10.60 13.97 14.68
CA GLU A 71 10.53 13.32 15.98
C GLU A 71 10.85 11.82 15.87
N MET A 72 11.24 11.21 16.99
CA MET A 72 11.46 9.77 17.06
C MET A 72 10.13 9.02 16.89
N VAL A 73 10.11 8.10 15.93
CA VAL A 73 8.98 7.21 15.63
C VAL A 73 9.29 5.84 16.19
N ASP A 74 8.31 5.22 16.84
CA ASP A 74 8.40 3.78 17.09
C ASP A 74 8.29 3.06 15.73
N GLY A 75 9.43 2.60 15.22
CA GLY A 75 9.51 1.99 13.90
C GLY A 75 8.68 0.72 13.79
N THR A 76 8.49 -0.03 14.88
CA THR A 76 7.72 -1.28 14.88
C THR A 76 6.23 -0.98 14.73
N ASP A 77 5.69 -0.09 15.57
CA ASP A 77 4.27 0.28 15.51
C ASP A 77 3.93 0.97 14.19
N PHE A 78 4.79 1.89 13.73
CA PHE A 78 4.55 2.60 12.49
C PHE A 78 4.63 1.66 11.27
N SER A 79 5.64 0.80 11.17
CA SER A 79 5.76 -0.14 10.04
C SER A 79 4.69 -1.25 10.06
N ALA A 80 4.14 -1.60 11.23
CA ALA A 80 3.01 -2.52 11.36
C ALA A 80 1.67 -1.86 11.01
N SER A 81 1.58 -0.52 11.07
CA SER A 81 0.34 0.21 10.84
C SER A 81 -0.10 0.30 9.38
N PHE A 82 0.77 -0.09 8.44
CA PHE A 82 0.46 -0.04 7.01
C PHE A 82 1.24 -1.07 6.20
N GLN A 83 0.79 -1.29 4.97
CA GLN A 83 1.52 -2.07 3.97
C GLN A 83 1.65 -1.27 2.68
N THR A 84 2.83 -1.30 2.07
CA THR A 84 3.05 -0.64 0.76
C THR A 84 2.76 -1.63 -0.35
N ILE A 85 2.04 -1.16 -1.36
CA ILE A 85 1.66 -1.93 -2.55
C ILE A 85 2.07 -1.11 -3.76
N ASP A 86 2.92 -1.69 -4.60
CA ASP A 86 3.25 -1.13 -5.90
C ASP A 86 2.40 -1.79 -6.96
N ILE A 87 1.83 -0.98 -7.85
CA ILE A 87 1.10 -1.43 -9.03
C ILE A 87 1.85 -0.90 -10.25
N TYR A 88 2.22 -1.80 -11.14
CA TYR A 88 2.93 -1.51 -12.38
C TYR A 88 1.93 -1.21 -13.50
N GLU A 89 2.39 -0.51 -14.54
CA GLU A 89 1.53 -0.15 -15.70
C GLU A 89 0.78 -1.33 -16.32
N ASP A 90 1.42 -2.51 -16.38
CA ASP A 90 0.87 -3.76 -16.91
C ASP A 90 -0.11 -4.47 -15.97
N GLY A 91 -0.37 -3.91 -14.80
CA GLY A 91 -1.27 -4.50 -13.79
C GLY A 91 -0.59 -5.49 -12.85
N SER A 92 0.71 -5.77 -13.00
CA SER A 92 1.44 -6.56 -12.01
C SER A 92 1.52 -5.80 -10.68
N ILE A 93 1.57 -6.57 -9.59
CA ILE A 93 1.53 -6.05 -8.22
C ILE A 93 2.78 -6.53 -7.48
N TYR A 94 3.34 -5.65 -6.66
CA TYR A 94 4.37 -6.01 -5.69
C TYR A 94 3.97 -5.54 -4.30
N ILE A 95 3.90 -6.48 -3.36
CA ILE A 95 3.51 -6.22 -1.98
C ILE A 95 4.74 -6.26 -1.07
N TYR A 96 5.00 -5.16 -0.37
CA TYR A 96 6.09 -5.07 0.59
C TYR A 96 5.73 -5.79 1.90
N ARG A 97 6.71 -6.48 2.51
CA ARG A 97 6.55 -7.27 3.73
C ARG A 97 7.10 -6.55 4.95
#